data_AF-A0A4R1YQQ0-F1
#
_entry.id   AF-A0A4R1YQQ0-F1
#
_cell.length_a   1.000
_cell.length_b   1.000
_cell.length_c   1.000
_cell.angle_alpha   90.00
_cell.angle_beta   90.00
_cell.angle_gamma   90.00
#
_symmetry.space_group_name_H-M   'P 1'
#
loop_
_entity.id
_entity.type
_entity.pdbx_description
1 polymer ?
#
loop_
_entity_poly.entity_id
_entity_poly.type
_entity_poly.pdbx_seq_one_letter_code
_entity_poly.pdbx_strand_id
1 'polypeptide(L)'
;MEDRGRLSKHFWLTQGMARTIGVNVNGALQAGRLARGEFAELVATCCHCDRTDRCMPWLARQGAGAQALPDWCPLKARLEALKFPAA
;
A
#
# COMPACT_ATOMS: atom_id res chain seq x y z
N MET A 1 -18.59 -8.88 -13.30
CA MET A 1 -17.51 -9.82 -12.90
C MET A 1 -16.12 -9.17 -12.92
N GLU A 2 -15.99 -7.93 -13.40
CA GLU A 2 -14.73 -7.20 -13.55
C GLU A 2 -14.25 -6.52 -12.25
N ASP A 3 -15.16 -6.14 -11.36
CA ASP A 3 -14.83 -5.43 -10.10
C ASP A 3 -13.95 -6.26 -9.15
N ARG A 4 -14.15 -7.58 -9.13
CA ARG A 4 -13.34 -8.47 -8.29
C ARG A 4 -11.89 -8.55 -8.78
N GLY A 5 -11.65 -8.51 -10.09
CA GLY A 5 -10.31 -8.50 -10.68
C GLY A 5 -9.59 -7.17 -10.46
N ARG A 6 -10.34 -6.06 -10.48
CA ARG A 6 -9.80 -4.74 -10.14
C ARG A 6 -9.41 -4.67 -8.67
N LEU A 7 -10.30 -5.06 -7.76
CA LEU A 7 -10.03 -5.03 -6.31
C LEU A 7 -8.84 -5.91 -5.92
N SER A 8 -8.70 -7.11 -6.51
CA SER A 8 -7.56 -7.98 -6.23
C SER A 8 -6.23 -7.35 -6.66
N LYS A 9 -6.16 -6.68 -7.82
CA LYS A 9 -4.98 -5.92 -8.24
C LYS A 9 -4.58 -4.85 -7.23
N HIS A 10 -5.54 -4.05 -6.76
CA HIS A 10 -5.26 -2.94 -5.84
C HIS A 10 -4.92 -3.41 -4.42
N PHE A 11 -5.45 -4.57 -4.00
CA PHE A 11 -5.00 -5.25 -2.79
C PHE A 11 -3.51 -5.57 -2.87
N TRP A 12 -3.06 -6.19 -3.97
CA TRP A 12 -1.65 -6.55 -4.15
C TRP A 12 -0.74 -5.33 -4.34
N LEU A 13 -1.21 -4.28 -5.02
CA LEU A 13 -0.47 -3.02 -5.14
C LEU A 13 -0.27 -2.35 -3.78
N THR A 14 -1.30 -2.30 -2.95
CA THR A 14 -1.22 -1.73 -1.59
C THR A 14 -0.19 -2.48 -0.75
N GLN A 15 -0.22 -3.82 -0.79
CA GLN A 15 0.76 -4.68 -0.12
C GLN A 15 2.18 -4.48 -0.67
N GLY A 16 2.34 -4.39 -1.99
CA GLY A 16 3.62 -4.15 -2.65
C GLY A 16 4.24 -2.82 -2.25
N MET A 17 3.45 -1.74 -2.30
CA MET A 17 3.88 -0.40 -1.87
C MET A 17 4.35 -0.40 -0.41
N ALA A 18 3.56 -0.99 0.50
CA ALA A 18 3.93 -1.11 1.90
C ALA A 18 5.24 -1.90 2.08
N ARG A 19 5.36 -3.06 1.44
CA ARG A 19 6.55 -3.90 1.52
C ARG A 19 7.80 -3.20 1.01
N THR A 20 7.71 -2.46 -0.09
CA THR A 20 8.83 -1.72 -0.68
C THR A 20 9.44 -0.74 0.33
N ILE A 21 8.65 -0.20 1.24
CA ILE A 21 9.11 0.71 2.28
C ILE A 21 9.35 0.04 3.65
N GLY A 22 9.41 -1.29 3.69
CA GLY A 22 9.68 -2.06 4.91
C GLY A 22 8.47 -2.30 5.82
N VAL A 23 7.24 -1.98 5.37
CA VAL A 23 6.02 -2.16 6.17
C VAL A 23 5.42 -3.55 5.93
N ASN A 24 5.31 -4.34 7.00
CA ASN A 24 4.55 -5.60 7.01
C ASN A 24 3.09 -5.32 7.39
N VAL A 25 2.21 -5.21 6.40
CA VAL A 25 0.77 -4.96 6.58
C VAL A 25 0.11 -6.03 7.45
N ASN A 26 0.41 -7.32 7.21
CA ASN A 26 -0.16 -8.42 7.99
C ASN A 26 0.29 -8.33 9.46
N GLY A 27 1.55 -8.00 9.70
CA GLY A 27 2.07 -7.74 11.05
C GLY A 27 1.39 -6.53 11.71
N ALA A 28 1.12 -5.45 10.96
CA ALA A 28 0.40 -4.29 11.47
C ALA A 28 -1.07 -4.61 11.81
N LEU A 29 -1.74 -5.44 11.01
CA LEU A 29 -3.10 -5.92 11.27
C LEU A 29 -3.15 -6.80 12.53
N GLN A 30 -2.21 -7.74 12.68
CA GLN A 30 -2.14 -8.62 13.85
C GLN A 30 -1.81 -7.85 15.12
N ALA A 31 -0.93 -6.85 15.03
CA ALA A 31 -0.55 -5.98 16.15
C ALA A 31 -1.58 -4.88 16.45
N GLY A 32 -2.71 -4.81 15.71
CA GLY A 32 -3.73 -3.76 15.91
C GLY A 32 -3.32 -2.34 15.50
N ARG A 33 -2.16 -2.17 14.85
CA ARG A 33 -1.66 -0.87 14.35
C ARG A 33 -2.32 -0.42 13.04
N LEU A 34 -3.02 -1.33 12.39
CA LEU A 34 -3.83 -1.11 11.20
C LEU A 34 -5.12 -1.89 11.40
N ALA A 35 -6.27 -1.23 11.34
CA ALA A 35 -7.55 -1.93 11.42
C ALA A 35 -7.88 -2.63 10.09
N ARG A 36 -8.64 -3.74 10.13
CA ARG A 36 -9.09 -4.42 8.90
C ARG A 36 -9.94 -3.51 8.00
N GLY A 37 -10.86 -2.74 8.59
CA GLY A 37 -11.67 -1.77 7.85
C GLY A 37 -10.83 -0.66 7.23
N GLU A 38 -9.87 -0.13 7.99
CA GLU A 38 -8.92 0.86 7.51
C GLU A 38 -8.06 0.34 6.35
N PHE A 39 -7.59 -0.91 6.42
CA PHE A 39 -6.87 -1.51 5.30
C PHE A 39 -7.76 -1.66 4.05
N ALA A 40 -9.04 -2.01 4.22
CA ALA A 40 -9.99 -2.06 3.11
C ALA A 40 -10.18 -0.66 2.48
N GLU A 41 -10.21 0.40 3.28
CA GLU A 41 -10.25 1.78 2.80
C GLU A 41 -8.97 2.18 2.03
N LEU A 42 -7.79 1.73 2.46
CA LEU A 42 -6.55 1.94 1.71
C LEU A 42 -6.61 1.26 0.34
N VAL A 43 -7.12 0.03 0.27
CA VAL A 43 -7.30 -0.69 -1.00
C VAL A 43 -8.33 0.01 -1.89
N ALA A 44 -9.44 0.48 -1.32
CA ALA A 44 -10.44 1.27 -2.03
C ALA A 44 -9.86 2.59 -2.55
N THR A 45 -9.08 3.30 -1.74
CA THR A 45 -8.38 4.53 -2.12
C THR A 45 -7.41 4.27 -3.28
N CYS A 46 -6.65 3.18 -3.21
CA CYS A 46 -5.79 2.74 -4.30
C CYS A 46 -6.59 2.44 -5.58
N CYS A 47 -7.76 1.82 -5.44
CA CYS A 47 -8.65 1.46 -6.55
C CYS A 47 -9.16 2.67 -7.34
N HIS A 48 -9.37 3.79 -6.66
CA HIS A 48 -9.83 5.04 -7.26
C HIS A 48 -8.68 5.96 -7.72
N CYS A 49 -7.42 5.55 -7.52
CA CYS A 49 -6.24 6.31 -7.95
C CYS A 49 -6.09 6.33 -9.48
N ASP A 50 -5.97 7.53 -10.04
CA ASP A 50 -5.79 7.80 -11.48
C ASP A 50 -4.36 7.54 -11.98
N ARG A 51 -3.40 7.31 -11.09
CA ARG A 51 -1.96 7.11 -11.42
C ARG A 51 -1.49 5.67 -11.30
N THR A 52 -2.41 4.72 -11.36
CA THR A 52 -2.13 3.29 -11.15
C THR A 52 -1.17 2.71 -12.20
N ASP A 53 -1.14 3.29 -13.40
CA ASP A 53 -0.20 2.99 -14.48
C ASP A 53 1.28 3.23 -14.07
N ARG A 54 1.53 4.17 -13.15
CA ARG A 54 2.87 4.51 -12.66
C ARG A 54 3.37 3.56 -11.56
N CYS A 55 2.47 2.82 -10.92
CA CYS A 55 2.80 1.95 -9.80
C CYS A 55 3.76 0.83 -10.18
N MET A 56 3.45 0.07 -11.23
CA MET A 56 4.25 -1.09 -11.62
C MET A 56 5.65 -0.70 -12.11
N PRO A 57 5.83 0.30 -13.00
CA PRO A 57 7.16 0.77 -13.40
C PRO A 57 7.98 1.30 -12.21
N TRP A 58 7.34 2.01 -11.28
CA TRP A 58 8.03 2.49 -10.10
C TRP A 58 8.47 1.34 -9.18
N LEU A 59 7.57 0.40 -8.87
CA LEU A 59 7.85 -0.78 -8.03
C LEU A 59 8.97 -1.64 -8.61
N ALA A 60 8.97 -1.86 -9.94
CA ALA A 60 10.01 -2.63 -10.62
C ALA A 60 11.43 -2.05 -10.44
N ARG A 61 11.54 -0.74 -10.16
CA ARG A 61 12.82 -0.06 -9.90
C ARG A 61 13.27 -0.13 -8.44
N GLN A 62 12.40 -0.54 -7.51
CA GLN A 62 12.70 -0.56 -6.07
C GLN A 62 13.25 -1.91 -5.59
N GLY A 63 14.15 -2.53 -6.36
CA GLY A 63 14.69 -3.87 -6.05
C GLY A 63 15.37 -3.97 -4.67
N ALA A 64 16.00 -2.89 -4.20
CA ALA A 64 16.60 -2.78 -2.88
C ALA A 64 15.64 -2.23 -1.79
N GLY A 65 14.37 -2.02 -2.13
CA GLY A 65 13.42 -1.23 -1.33
C GLY A 65 13.52 0.28 -1.60
N ALA A 66 12.68 1.05 -0.91
CA ALA A 66 12.66 2.50 -0.99
C ALA A 66 12.49 3.12 0.40
N GLN A 67 13.17 4.24 0.65
CA GLN A 67 13.04 4.97 1.92
C GLN A 67 11.68 5.64 2.08
N ALA A 68 10.94 5.88 0.99
CA ALA A 68 9.66 6.57 0.98
C ALA A 68 8.83 6.13 -0.24
N LEU A 69 7.51 6.26 -0.13
CA LEU A 69 6.62 6.12 -1.28
C LEU A 69 6.68 7.39 -2.15
N PRO A 70 6.32 7.30 -3.44
CA PRO A 70 6.24 8.46 -4.30
C PRO A 70 5.20 9.46 -3.79
N ASP A 71 5.46 10.75 -3.98
CA ASP A 71 4.55 11.82 -3.54
C ASP A 71 3.17 11.75 -4.20
N TRP A 72 3.08 11.10 -5.35
CA TRP A 72 1.82 10.87 -6.05
C TRP A 72 1.01 9.70 -5.49
N CYS A 73 1.57 8.86 -4.62
CA CYS A 73 0.87 7.71 -4.06
C CYS A 73 -0.08 8.19 -2.94
N PRO A 74 -1.41 8.00 -3.07
CA PRO A 74 -2.35 8.47 -2.05
C PRO A 74 -2.20 7.71 -0.72
N LEU A 75 -1.57 6.53 -0.75
CA LEU A 75 -1.33 5.73 0.44
C LEU A 75 -0.07 6.13 1.20
N LYS A 76 0.72 7.06 0.66
CA LYS A 76 2.05 7.45 1.17
C LYS A 76 2.03 7.73 2.66
N ALA A 77 1.24 8.72 3.08
CA ALA A 77 1.21 9.18 4.47
C ALA A 77 0.85 8.04 5.43
N ARG A 78 -0.20 7.28 5.11
CA ARG A 78 -0.70 6.24 6.01
C ARG A 78 0.22 5.02 6.10
N LEU A 79 0.79 4.59 4.98
CA LEU A 79 1.74 3.48 4.96
C LEU A 79 3.07 3.88 5.60
N GLU A 80 3.57 5.10 5.38
CA GLU A 80 4.79 5.58 6.03
C GLU A 80 4.64 5.71 7.55
N ALA A 81 3.46 6.07 8.05
CA ALA A 81 3.16 6.08 9.48
C ALA A 81 3.29 4.69 10.14
N LEU A 82 3.17 3.59 9.39
CA LEU A 82 3.32 2.21 9.91
C LEU A 82 4.78 1.76 10.05
N LYS A 83 5.74 2.52 9.53
CA LYS A 83 7.17 2.21 9.63
C LYS A 83 7.66 2.22 11.07
N PHE A 84 7.12 3.13 11.87
CA PHE A 84 7.47 3.27 13.26
C PHE A 84 6.45 2.49 14.11
N PRO A 85 6.88 1.78 15.15
CA PRO A 85 5.94 1.30 16.15
C PRO A 85 5.23 2.52 16.77
N ALA A 86 3.92 2.42 16.98
CA ALA A 86 3.24 3.36 17.87
C ALA A 86 3.87 3.16 19.26
N ALA A 87 4.33 4.26 19.87
CA ALA A 87 4.90 4.27 21.22
C ALA A 87 3.87 3.82 22.26
#